data_AF-W2TV97-F1
#
_entry.id   AF-W2TV97-F1
#
_cell.length_a   1.000
_cell.length_b   1.000
_cell.length_c   1.000
_cell.angle_alpha   90.00
_cell.angle_beta   90.00
_cell.angle_gamma   90.00
#
_symmetry.space_group_name_H-M   'P 1'
#
loop_
_entity.id
_entity.type
_entity.pdbx_description
1 polymer ?
#
loop_
_entity_poly.entity_id
_entity_poly.type
_entity_poly.pdbx_seq_one_letter_code
_entity_poly.pdbx_strand_id
1 'polypeptide(L)'
;MSSSSGGHTPGDVTAPNPLHNTSKYKVYVQAVDRALKTFENPNEWADLISALAKLAKGLFCVTIPFLTTLVTSKKKPVLEIVVNAVSEQLTKDPFMPGSQRRSGEQMLRSNLHEVNFLCNALKVFQSNAKFGDIPKPVTVAKRLSQCLHPALPMGVHLKALETYRQIFDILGPQSLPKLLYLFAVGLFPLMDHCGIKVKSELFNIFEQYLLPLGHNLKPALPGFLAGVLLGLEEGTEFYERSLSVLDRVCEGVGERAFFACLWQAVLGSPSVRLPAMLYVNAKFDKTRTLDDQIAIVGDHVNHMVAALCAVANDSGSPLVQRNLLDFLCAAFPLDSTNLTSEDFV
;
A
#
# COMPACT_ATOMS: atom_id res chain seq x y z
N MET A 1 17.23 26.90 51.19
CA MET A 1 16.09 27.37 50.39
C MET A 1 15.85 26.34 49.31
N SER A 2 14.73 25.64 49.42
CA SER A 2 14.35 24.49 48.63
C SER A 2 13.38 24.92 47.53
N SER A 3 13.58 24.47 46.30
CA SER A 3 12.60 24.56 45.20
C SER A 3 13.05 23.62 44.08
N SER A 4 12.64 22.34 44.12
CA SER A 4 11.36 21.78 43.63
C SER A 4 11.45 21.32 42.17
N SER A 5 11.74 20.04 42.03
CA SER A 5 11.54 19.18 40.87
C SER A 5 10.07 19.16 40.43
N GLY A 6 9.78 19.63 39.22
CA GLY A 6 8.49 19.46 38.55
C GLY A 6 8.49 18.18 37.73
N GLY A 7 7.82 17.13 38.23
CA GLY A 7 7.60 15.88 37.53
C GLY A 7 6.69 16.05 36.31
N HIS A 8 7.05 15.39 35.22
CA HIS A 8 6.25 15.30 34.00
C HIS A 8 5.21 14.17 34.19
N THR A 9 3.94 14.52 34.30
CA THR A 9 2.82 13.56 34.32
C THR A 9 2.51 13.09 32.90
N PRO A 10 2.35 11.78 32.64
CA PRO A 10 1.82 11.29 31.37
C PRO A 10 0.30 11.42 31.41
N GLY A 11 -0.24 12.41 30.71
CA GLY A 11 -1.66 12.66 30.65
C GLY A 11 -2.08 13.12 29.26
N ASP A 12 -2.54 12.18 28.44
CA ASP A 12 -3.67 12.46 27.55
C ASP A 12 -4.46 11.17 27.33
N VAL A 13 -5.32 10.86 28.29
CA VAL A 13 -6.46 9.96 28.06
C VAL A 13 -7.41 10.77 27.18
N THR A 14 -7.33 10.55 25.87
CA THR A 14 -8.20 11.19 24.87
C THR A 14 -9.65 11.15 25.36
N ALA A 15 -10.20 12.31 25.71
CA ALA A 15 -11.58 12.42 26.16
C ALA A 15 -12.51 11.76 25.11
N PRO A 16 -13.51 10.96 25.53
CA PRO A 16 -14.40 10.30 24.60
C PRO A 16 -15.13 11.33 23.73
N ASN A 17 -15.03 11.16 22.40
CA ASN A 17 -15.63 12.08 21.43
C ASN A 17 -17.15 12.21 21.72
N PRO A 18 -17.65 13.41 22.06
CA PRO A 18 -19.03 13.60 22.50
C PRO A 18 -20.06 13.20 21.44
N LEU A 19 -19.64 13.10 20.17
CA LEU A 19 -20.52 12.67 19.09
C LEU A 19 -20.84 11.16 19.13
N HIS A 20 -20.03 10.33 19.80
CA HIS A 20 -20.17 8.87 19.77
C HIS A 20 -21.45 8.36 20.46
N ASN A 21 -22.01 9.14 21.40
CA ASN A 21 -23.25 8.76 22.10
C ASN A 21 -24.52 9.21 21.37
N THR A 22 -24.39 9.87 20.21
CA THR A 22 -25.55 10.42 19.48
C THR A 22 -26.30 9.34 18.70
N SER A 23 -27.61 9.55 18.49
CA SER A 23 -28.41 8.72 17.59
C SER A 23 -27.85 8.70 16.16
N LYS A 24 -27.27 9.82 15.71
CA LYS A 24 -26.63 9.94 14.40
C LYS A 24 -25.41 9.04 14.28
N TYR A 25 -24.60 8.91 15.34
CA TYR A 25 -23.47 7.99 15.35
C TYR A 25 -23.91 6.53 15.31
N LYS A 26 -24.96 6.15 16.07
CA LYS A 26 -25.55 4.80 15.98
C LYS A 26 -26.01 4.48 14.55
N VAL A 27 -26.60 5.45 13.85
CA VAL A 27 -26.99 5.30 12.43
C VAL A 27 -25.77 5.13 11.53
N TYR A 28 -24.68 5.85 11.79
CA TYR A 28 -23.41 5.69 11.06
C TYR A 28 -22.82 4.29 11.24
N VAL A 29 -22.72 3.79 12.48
CA VAL A 29 -22.25 2.42 12.77
C VAL A 29 -23.12 1.39 12.06
N GLN A 30 -24.44 1.53 12.11
CA GLN A 30 -25.36 0.64 11.39
C GLN A 30 -25.20 0.73 9.86
N ALA A 31 -24.86 1.90 9.32
CA ALA A 31 -24.60 2.07 7.90
C ALA A 31 -23.30 1.37 7.47
N VAL A 32 -22.26 1.45 8.29
CA VAL A 32 -21.02 0.69 8.08
C VAL A 32 -21.31 -0.82 8.13
N ASP A 33 -22.13 -1.28 9.07
CA ASP A 33 -22.53 -2.69 9.16
C ASP A 33 -23.31 -3.18 7.95
N ARG A 34 -24.21 -2.36 7.42
CA ARG A 34 -24.92 -2.69 6.17
C ARG A 34 -23.94 -2.79 5.00
N ALA A 35 -23.00 -1.85 4.88
CA ALA A 35 -21.97 -1.91 3.84
C ALA A 35 -21.08 -3.15 3.99
N LEU A 36 -20.64 -3.50 5.20
CA LEU A 36 -19.85 -4.72 5.43
C LEU A 36 -20.64 -5.98 5.08
N LYS A 37 -21.94 -6.03 5.38
CA LYS A 37 -22.80 -7.17 5.04
C LYS A 37 -22.95 -7.38 3.52
N THR A 38 -22.83 -6.34 2.69
CA THR A 38 -22.86 -6.55 1.22
C THR A 38 -21.66 -7.34 0.71
N PHE A 39 -20.58 -7.40 1.49
CA PHE A 39 -19.42 -8.26 1.21
C PHE A 39 -19.69 -9.73 1.60
N GLU A 40 -20.54 -9.98 2.60
CA GLU A 40 -20.76 -11.32 3.19
C GLU A 40 -21.99 -12.04 2.64
N ASN A 41 -23.07 -11.31 2.39
CA ASN A 41 -24.32 -11.87 1.89
C ASN A 41 -24.59 -11.35 0.48
N PRO A 42 -24.48 -12.22 -0.54
CA PRO A 42 -24.64 -11.82 -1.92
C PRO A 42 -26.06 -11.29 -2.18
N ASN A 43 -27.11 -12.08 -2.00
CA ASN A 43 -28.56 -11.91 -2.30
C ASN A 43 -29.22 -10.64 -2.94
N GLU A 44 -28.63 -9.44 -3.00
CA GLU A 44 -29.16 -8.23 -3.68
C GLU A 44 -28.93 -8.23 -5.22
N TRP A 45 -28.44 -9.32 -5.80
CA TRP A 45 -28.05 -9.46 -7.22
C TRP A 45 -29.22 -9.48 -8.20
N ALA A 46 -30.40 -9.92 -7.75
CA ALA A 46 -31.55 -10.12 -8.63
C ALA A 46 -31.99 -8.79 -9.26
N ASP A 47 -31.89 -7.68 -8.51
CA ASP A 47 -32.35 -6.37 -8.97
C ASP A 47 -31.32 -5.67 -9.87
N LEU A 48 -30.02 -5.80 -9.58
CA LEU A 48 -28.95 -5.21 -10.40
C LEU A 48 -28.77 -5.94 -11.73
N ILE A 49 -28.77 -7.29 -11.72
CA ILE A 49 -28.70 -8.10 -12.93
C ILE A 49 -29.98 -7.93 -13.77
N SER A 50 -31.16 -7.87 -13.16
CA SER A 50 -32.41 -7.61 -13.88
C SER A 50 -32.48 -6.19 -14.46
N ALA A 51 -31.92 -5.19 -13.77
CA ALA A 51 -31.80 -3.83 -14.30
C ALA A 51 -30.81 -3.77 -15.48
N LEU A 52 -29.67 -4.45 -15.38
CA LEU A 52 -28.67 -4.53 -16.45
C LEU A 52 -29.19 -5.32 -17.67
N ALA A 53 -29.92 -6.42 -17.45
CA ALA A 53 -30.55 -7.21 -18.52
C ALA A 53 -31.72 -6.48 -19.20
N LYS A 54 -32.46 -5.62 -18.48
CA LYS A 54 -33.50 -4.74 -19.04
C LYS A 54 -32.92 -3.56 -19.82
N LEU A 55 -31.77 -3.03 -19.40
CA LEU A 55 -31.01 -2.00 -20.13
C LEU A 55 -30.36 -2.53 -21.41
N ALA A 56 -29.85 -3.76 -21.39
CA ALA A 56 -29.21 -4.40 -22.55
C ALA A 56 -30.19 -4.71 -23.71
N LYS A 57 -31.50 -4.76 -23.45
CA LYS A 57 -32.54 -4.95 -24.47
C LYS A 57 -32.95 -3.66 -25.21
N GLY A 58 -32.42 -2.50 -24.81
CA GLY A 58 -32.93 -1.20 -25.26
C GLY A 58 -32.07 -0.39 -26.23
N LEU A 59 -30.78 -0.66 -26.38
CA LEU A 59 -29.89 0.19 -27.20
C LEU A 59 -28.99 -0.67 -28.10
N PHE A 60 -29.39 -0.79 -29.36
CA PHE A 60 -28.48 -1.05 -30.48
C PHE A 60 -28.41 0.23 -31.32
N CYS A 61 -27.21 0.48 -31.88
CA CYS A 61 -26.90 1.40 -32.97
C CYS A 61 -26.51 2.85 -32.62
N VAL A 62 -25.46 3.30 -33.32
CA VAL A 62 -24.87 4.64 -33.48
C VAL A 62 -23.70 5.02 -32.54
N THR A 63 -22.52 4.75 -33.09
CA THR A 63 -21.16 5.25 -32.89
C THR A 63 -21.13 6.77 -32.64
N ILE A 64 -20.59 7.29 -31.52
CA ILE A 64 -19.18 7.65 -31.17
C ILE A 64 -18.83 9.17 -31.04
N PRO A 65 -19.53 10.19 -31.61
CA PRO A 65 -19.16 11.59 -31.32
C PRO A 65 -19.81 12.19 -30.06
N PHE A 66 -20.84 11.57 -29.48
CA PHE A 66 -21.61 12.14 -28.36
C PHE A 66 -21.03 11.77 -26.97
N LEU A 67 -20.08 10.84 -26.91
CA LEU A 67 -19.50 10.30 -25.68
C LEU A 67 -18.50 11.26 -25.03
N THR A 68 -17.79 12.08 -25.80
CA THR A 68 -16.83 13.06 -25.27
C THR A 68 -17.52 14.14 -24.43
N THR A 69 -18.77 14.49 -24.74
CA THR A 69 -19.58 15.50 -24.01
C THR A 69 -20.28 14.93 -22.77
N LEU A 70 -20.41 13.60 -22.66
CA LEU A 70 -21.02 12.93 -21.50
C LEU A 70 -20.01 12.66 -20.37
N VAL A 71 -18.71 12.56 -20.70
CA VAL A 71 -17.62 12.34 -19.75
C VAL A 71 -17.42 13.52 -18.78
N THR A 72 -17.85 14.73 -19.13
CA THR A 72 -17.81 15.92 -18.25
C THR A 72 -19.03 16.04 -17.32
N SER A 73 -20.02 15.13 -17.45
CA SER A 73 -21.31 15.20 -16.74
C SER A 73 -21.56 13.98 -15.85
N LYS A 74 -20.89 13.92 -14.69
CA LYS A 74 -21.22 13.17 -13.44
C LYS A 74 -22.02 11.83 -13.46
N LYS A 75 -22.10 11.03 -14.54
CA LYS A 75 -22.66 9.65 -14.56
C LYS A 75 -22.06 8.83 -15.73
N LYS A 76 -21.97 7.49 -15.56
CA LYS A 76 -21.63 6.40 -16.53
C LYS A 76 -20.21 5.82 -16.74
N PRO A 77 -19.05 6.39 -16.34
CA PRO A 77 -17.74 5.84 -16.74
C PRO A 77 -17.34 4.51 -16.07
N VAL A 78 -18.07 4.04 -15.06
CA VAL A 78 -17.86 2.73 -14.42
C VAL A 78 -18.44 1.58 -15.24
N LEU A 79 -19.51 1.85 -16.01
CA LEU A 79 -20.24 0.83 -16.76
C LEU A 79 -19.49 0.44 -18.05
N GLU A 80 -18.79 1.38 -18.68
CA GLU A 80 -18.05 1.19 -19.94
C GLU A 80 -16.74 0.40 -19.72
N ILE A 81 -16.11 0.53 -18.54
CA ILE A 81 -14.94 -0.27 -18.14
C ILE A 81 -15.34 -1.73 -17.85
N VAL A 82 -16.48 -1.94 -17.18
CA VAL A 82 -17.02 -3.29 -16.89
C VAL A 82 -17.50 -3.98 -18.17
N VAL A 83 -18.11 -3.23 -19.10
CA VAL A 83 -18.56 -3.75 -20.41
C VAL A 83 -17.37 -4.09 -21.33
N ASN A 84 -16.28 -3.30 -21.33
CA ASN A 84 -15.09 -3.60 -22.13
C ASN A 84 -14.29 -4.81 -21.61
N ALA A 85 -14.18 -5.00 -20.29
CA ALA A 85 -13.50 -6.17 -19.70
C ALA A 85 -14.28 -7.49 -19.88
N VAL A 86 -15.63 -7.43 -19.87
CA VAL A 86 -16.51 -8.59 -20.15
C VAL A 86 -16.53 -8.93 -21.65
N SER A 87 -16.50 -7.92 -22.53
CA SER A 87 -16.49 -8.11 -23.99
C SER A 87 -15.15 -8.68 -24.51
N GLU A 88 -14.01 -8.30 -23.91
CA GLU A 88 -12.68 -8.81 -24.33
C GLU A 88 -12.40 -10.27 -23.89
N GLN A 89 -13.03 -10.74 -22.81
CA GLN A 89 -12.91 -12.12 -22.31
C GLN A 89 -13.85 -13.12 -23.00
N LEU A 90 -15.03 -12.66 -23.46
CA LEU A 90 -16.02 -13.51 -24.13
C LEU A 90 -15.78 -13.68 -25.64
N THR A 91 -14.96 -12.83 -26.26
CA THR A 91 -14.74 -12.81 -27.72
C THR A 91 -13.48 -13.52 -28.22
N LYS A 92 -12.64 -14.09 -27.34
CA LYS A 92 -11.33 -14.67 -27.75
C LYS A 92 -11.29 -16.18 -28.04
N ASP A 93 -12.31 -16.99 -27.76
CA ASP A 93 -12.26 -18.41 -28.21
C ASP A 93 -13.63 -19.12 -28.29
N PRO A 94 -14.14 -19.45 -29.50
CA PRO A 94 -15.37 -20.22 -29.66
C PRO A 94 -15.28 -21.68 -29.17
N PHE A 95 -14.08 -22.19 -28.83
CA PHE A 95 -13.86 -23.55 -28.30
C PHE A 95 -13.72 -23.65 -26.77
N MET A 96 -13.91 -22.55 -26.03
CA MET A 96 -13.74 -22.53 -24.56
C MET A 96 -14.67 -23.54 -23.82
N PRO A 97 -14.11 -24.51 -23.06
CA PRO A 97 -14.90 -25.51 -22.33
C PRO A 97 -15.80 -24.88 -21.26
N GLY A 98 -16.98 -25.49 -21.03
CA GLY A 98 -18.01 -24.97 -20.12
C GLY A 98 -17.61 -24.85 -18.64
N SER A 99 -16.51 -25.47 -18.22
CA SER A 99 -15.89 -25.28 -16.89
C SER A 99 -15.19 -23.92 -16.79
N GLN A 100 -14.51 -23.47 -17.84
CA GLN A 100 -13.83 -22.18 -17.92
C GLN A 100 -14.82 -21.00 -17.99
N ARG A 101 -15.96 -21.18 -18.67
CA ARG A 101 -17.07 -20.20 -18.63
C ARG A 101 -17.67 -20.05 -17.24
N ARG A 102 -17.92 -21.16 -16.52
CA ARG A 102 -18.41 -21.12 -15.13
C ARG A 102 -17.41 -20.46 -14.18
N SER A 103 -16.12 -20.70 -14.37
CA SER A 103 -15.04 -20.01 -13.63
C SER A 103 -15.03 -18.51 -13.92
N GLY A 104 -15.19 -18.10 -15.18
CA GLY A 104 -15.28 -16.68 -15.57
C GLY A 104 -16.50 -15.97 -14.98
N GLU A 105 -17.67 -16.62 -14.99
CA GLU A 105 -18.87 -16.10 -14.34
C GLU A 105 -18.72 -15.98 -12.82
N GLN A 106 -18.08 -16.95 -12.16
CA GLN A 106 -17.82 -16.90 -10.73
C GLN A 106 -16.82 -15.79 -10.37
N MET A 107 -15.82 -15.55 -11.22
CA MET A 107 -14.87 -14.45 -11.08
C MET A 107 -15.54 -13.09 -11.28
N LEU A 108 -16.42 -12.95 -12.28
CA LEU A 108 -17.21 -11.74 -12.51
C LEU A 108 -18.17 -11.45 -11.36
N ARG A 109 -18.79 -12.49 -10.79
CA ARG A 109 -19.60 -12.36 -9.58
C ARG A 109 -18.76 -11.87 -8.43
N SER A 110 -17.61 -12.53 -8.16
CA SER A 110 -16.63 -12.10 -7.14
C SER A 110 -16.40 -10.61 -7.26
N ASN A 111 -15.84 -10.15 -8.39
CA ASN A 111 -15.45 -8.75 -8.67
C ASN A 111 -16.54 -7.70 -8.39
N LEU A 112 -17.81 -8.05 -8.60
CA LEU A 112 -18.91 -7.12 -8.37
C LEU A 112 -19.24 -6.98 -6.87
N HIS A 113 -18.92 -7.98 -6.04
CA HIS A 113 -19.08 -7.91 -4.58
C HIS A 113 -18.14 -6.86 -4.00
N GLU A 114 -16.87 -6.86 -4.40
CA GLU A 114 -15.90 -5.87 -3.93
C GLU A 114 -16.30 -4.48 -4.39
N VAL A 115 -16.70 -4.30 -5.66
CA VAL A 115 -17.14 -2.99 -6.15
C VAL A 115 -18.35 -2.46 -5.38
N ASN A 116 -19.35 -3.29 -5.09
CA ASN A 116 -20.54 -2.87 -4.35
C ASN A 116 -20.20 -2.47 -2.91
N PHE A 117 -19.41 -3.32 -2.22
CA PHE A 117 -18.89 -3.00 -0.89
C PHE A 117 -18.13 -1.67 -0.89
N LEU A 118 -17.19 -1.48 -1.81
CA LEU A 118 -16.36 -0.27 -1.89
C LEU A 118 -17.20 0.99 -2.17
N CYS A 119 -18.16 0.92 -3.10
CA CYS A 119 -19.03 2.05 -3.40
C CYS A 119 -19.88 2.45 -2.19
N ASN A 120 -20.46 1.45 -1.49
CA ASN A 120 -21.28 1.70 -0.31
C ASN A 120 -20.45 2.21 0.86
N ALA A 121 -19.31 1.59 1.13
CA ALA A 121 -18.39 2.00 2.19
C ALA A 121 -17.92 3.43 1.99
N LEU A 122 -17.43 3.77 0.78
CA LEU A 122 -16.96 5.11 0.46
C LEU A 122 -18.06 6.17 0.68
N LYS A 123 -19.28 5.92 0.17
CA LYS A 123 -20.42 6.83 0.35
C LYS A 123 -20.77 7.03 1.82
N VAL A 124 -20.75 5.94 2.60
CA VAL A 124 -21.01 5.96 4.04
C VAL A 124 -19.94 6.78 4.76
N PHE A 125 -18.66 6.59 4.45
CA PHE A 125 -17.56 7.36 5.05
C PHE A 125 -17.64 8.85 4.69
N GLN A 126 -17.82 9.20 3.42
CA GLN A 126 -17.98 10.59 2.96
C GLN A 126 -19.12 11.32 3.69
N SER A 127 -20.27 10.67 3.84
CA SER A 127 -21.46 11.28 4.47
C SER A 127 -21.31 11.47 5.98
N ASN A 128 -20.33 10.81 6.60
CA ASN A 128 -20.17 10.70 8.04
C ASN A 128 -18.78 11.14 8.53
N ALA A 129 -17.95 11.74 7.68
CA ALA A 129 -16.59 12.18 8.01
C ALA A 129 -16.49 13.08 9.26
N LYS A 130 -17.55 13.83 9.55
CA LYS A 130 -17.70 14.67 10.75
C LYS A 130 -17.52 13.95 12.10
N PHE A 131 -17.63 12.62 12.14
CA PHE A 131 -17.39 11.85 13.37
C PHE A 131 -15.91 11.64 13.68
N GLY A 132 -15.02 11.75 12.69
CA GLY A 132 -13.57 11.69 12.89
C GLY A 132 -13.03 10.31 13.26
N ASP A 133 -13.80 9.24 13.06
CA ASP A 133 -13.42 7.87 13.38
C ASP A 133 -13.95 6.87 12.34
N ILE A 134 -13.46 5.63 12.42
CA ILE A 134 -13.88 4.52 11.56
C ILE A 134 -14.48 3.42 12.43
N PRO A 135 -15.80 3.20 12.39
CA PRO A 135 -16.44 2.09 13.05
C PRO A 135 -15.92 0.75 12.52
N LYS A 136 -15.70 -0.20 13.43
CA LYS A 136 -15.20 -1.56 13.13
C LYS A 136 -13.95 -1.54 12.24
N PRO A 137 -12.88 -0.81 12.64
CA PRO A 137 -11.74 -0.55 11.77
C PRO A 137 -11.02 -1.83 11.35
N VAL A 138 -10.99 -2.85 12.22
CA VAL A 138 -10.40 -4.17 11.91
C VAL A 138 -11.15 -4.85 10.76
N THR A 139 -12.48 -4.93 10.82
CA THR A 139 -13.27 -5.58 9.77
C THR A 139 -13.23 -4.78 8.47
N VAL A 140 -13.31 -3.45 8.55
CA VAL A 140 -13.18 -2.56 7.39
C VAL A 140 -11.84 -2.75 6.69
N ALA A 141 -10.73 -2.69 7.44
CA ALA A 141 -9.38 -2.87 6.91
C ALA A 141 -9.20 -4.26 6.29
N LYS A 142 -9.70 -5.33 6.94
CA LYS A 142 -9.68 -6.68 6.40
C LYS A 142 -10.37 -6.77 5.04
N ARG A 143 -11.57 -6.22 4.89
CA ARG A 143 -12.30 -6.24 3.61
C ARG A 143 -11.61 -5.38 2.54
N LEU A 144 -11.09 -4.21 2.91
CA LEU A 144 -10.32 -3.37 2.00
C LEU A 144 -9.05 -4.06 1.49
N SER A 145 -8.33 -4.78 2.36
CA SER A 145 -7.16 -5.57 1.95
C SER A 145 -7.54 -6.66 0.96
N GLN A 146 -8.69 -7.32 1.12
CA GLN A 146 -9.18 -8.31 0.15
C GLN A 146 -9.46 -7.68 -1.22
N CYS A 147 -9.95 -6.44 -1.26
CA CYS A 147 -10.13 -5.68 -2.50
C CYS A 147 -8.81 -5.29 -3.18
N LEU A 148 -7.66 -5.49 -2.56
CA LEU A 148 -6.32 -5.25 -3.12
C LEU A 148 -5.62 -6.54 -3.58
N HIS A 149 -6.33 -7.68 -3.59
CA HIS A 149 -5.75 -8.94 -4.05
C HIS A 149 -5.29 -8.84 -5.53
N PRO A 150 -4.10 -9.37 -5.91
CA PRO A 150 -3.56 -9.24 -7.27
C PRO A 150 -4.44 -9.81 -8.38
N ALA A 151 -5.26 -10.81 -8.07
CA ALA A 151 -6.20 -11.41 -9.03
C ALA A 151 -7.41 -10.51 -9.37
N LEU A 152 -7.63 -9.42 -8.63
CA LEU A 152 -8.73 -8.48 -8.89
C LEU A 152 -8.33 -7.45 -9.96
N PRO A 153 -9.28 -6.95 -10.75
CA PRO A 153 -8.98 -6.00 -11.81
C PRO A 153 -8.62 -4.62 -11.25
N MET A 154 -7.81 -3.88 -12.01
CA MET A 154 -7.36 -2.51 -11.69
C MET A 154 -8.49 -1.58 -11.21
N GLY A 155 -9.69 -1.66 -11.79
CA GLY A 155 -10.82 -0.83 -11.39
C GLY A 155 -11.24 -1.03 -9.92
N VAL A 156 -11.13 -2.26 -9.41
CA VAL A 156 -11.38 -2.58 -8.00
C VAL A 156 -10.27 -1.99 -7.12
N HIS A 157 -9.00 -2.14 -7.53
CA HIS A 157 -7.86 -1.56 -6.81
C HIS A 157 -7.98 -0.04 -6.70
N LEU A 158 -8.24 0.66 -7.80
CA LEU A 158 -8.40 2.13 -7.81
C LEU A 158 -9.52 2.58 -6.89
N LYS A 159 -10.63 1.84 -6.86
CA LYS A 159 -11.76 2.16 -5.98
C LYS A 159 -11.45 1.88 -4.52
N ALA A 160 -10.68 0.83 -4.23
CA ALA A 160 -10.16 0.55 -2.90
C ALA A 160 -9.24 1.67 -2.44
N LEU A 161 -8.27 2.10 -3.27
CA LEU A 161 -7.36 3.21 -2.96
C LEU A 161 -8.10 4.54 -2.71
N GLU A 162 -9.17 4.83 -3.47
CA GLU A 162 -10.06 5.98 -3.18
C GLU A 162 -10.71 5.86 -1.79
N THR A 163 -11.09 4.66 -1.38
CA THR A 163 -11.66 4.40 -0.05
C THR A 163 -10.61 4.52 1.06
N TYR A 164 -9.37 4.06 0.83
CA TYR A 164 -8.24 4.30 1.74
C TYR A 164 -8.01 5.80 1.96
N ARG A 165 -7.98 6.61 0.89
CA ARG A 165 -7.84 8.08 1.01
C ARG A 165 -8.93 8.68 1.88
N GLN A 166 -10.19 8.36 1.61
CA GLN A 166 -11.30 8.86 2.41
C GLN A 166 -11.19 8.47 3.89
N ILE A 167 -10.70 7.26 4.19
CA ILE A 167 -10.46 6.81 5.56
C ILE A 167 -9.32 7.60 6.20
N PHE A 168 -8.22 7.80 5.49
CA PHE A 168 -7.07 8.54 6.00
C PHE A 168 -7.38 10.02 6.20
N ASP A 169 -8.21 10.63 5.35
CA ASP A 169 -8.76 11.98 5.54
C ASP A 169 -9.59 12.09 6.83
N ILE A 170 -10.40 11.07 7.16
CA ILE A 170 -11.22 11.05 8.38
C ILE A 170 -10.35 10.88 9.63
N LEU A 171 -9.37 9.98 9.57
CA LEU A 171 -8.49 9.69 10.71
C LEU A 171 -7.50 10.84 10.97
N GLY A 172 -7.02 11.49 9.92
CA GLY A 172 -6.01 12.54 10.00
C GLY A 172 -4.68 12.08 10.60
N PRO A 173 -3.69 12.98 10.73
CA PRO A 173 -2.33 12.64 11.14
C PRO A 173 -2.22 12.17 12.61
N GLN A 174 -3.21 12.48 13.44
CA GLN A 174 -3.21 12.13 14.88
C GLN A 174 -3.74 10.72 15.15
N SER A 175 -4.76 10.28 14.41
CA SER A 175 -5.36 8.95 14.61
C SER A 175 -4.82 7.91 13.64
N LEU A 176 -4.39 8.31 12.44
CA LEU A 176 -3.88 7.39 11.42
C LEU A 176 -2.73 6.50 11.93
N PRO A 177 -1.67 7.01 12.59
CA PRO A 177 -0.58 6.16 13.07
C PRO A 177 -1.03 5.03 14.00
N LYS A 178 -2.06 5.29 14.82
CA LYS A 178 -2.60 4.33 15.80
C LYS A 178 -3.29 3.14 15.14
N LEU A 179 -3.74 3.30 13.89
CA LEU A 179 -4.48 2.28 13.14
C LEU A 179 -3.77 1.84 11.85
N LEU A 180 -2.66 2.48 11.48
CA LEU A 180 -1.97 2.25 10.21
C LEU A 180 -1.63 0.78 9.98
N TYR A 181 -1.26 0.06 11.03
CA TYR A 181 -0.94 -1.37 10.97
C TYR A 181 -2.09 -2.23 10.41
N LEU A 182 -3.36 -1.84 10.61
CA LEU A 182 -4.52 -2.55 10.05
C LEU A 182 -4.59 -2.38 8.53
N PHE A 183 -4.30 -1.17 8.07
CA PHE A 183 -4.44 -0.75 6.67
C PHE A 183 -3.20 -1.11 5.83
N ALA A 184 -2.02 -1.17 6.45
CA ALA A 184 -0.74 -1.47 5.84
C ALA A 184 -0.70 -2.87 5.17
N VAL A 185 -1.35 -3.87 5.78
CA VAL A 185 -1.30 -5.28 5.36
C VAL A 185 -1.74 -5.48 3.91
N GLY A 186 -2.75 -4.74 3.45
CA GLY A 186 -3.17 -4.78 2.05
C GLY A 186 -2.45 -3.76 1.18
N LEU A 187 -2.10 -2.61 1.74
CA LEU A 187 -1.63 -1.45 0.98
C LEU A 187 -0.18 -1.61 0.49
N PHE A 188 0.73 -2.11 1.33
CA PHE A 188 2.14 -2.22 0.96
C PHE A 188 2.43 -3.33 -0.06
N PRO A 189 1.89 -4.55 0.08
CA PRO A 189 2.12 -5.63 -0.89
C PRO A 189 1.53 -5.34 -2.28
N LEU A 190 0.57 -4.41 -2.39
CA LEU A 190 -0.01 -4.01 -3.67
C LEU A 190 1.06 -3.52 -4.66
N MET A 191 2.17 -2.95 -4.18
CA MET A 191 3.23 -2.42 -5.05
C MET A 191 3.81 -3.49 -5.99
N ASP A 192 3.94 -4.74 -5.52
CA ASP A 192 4.58 -5.84 -6.25
C ASP A 192 3.81 -6.23 -7.52
N HIS A 193 2.48 -6.09 -7.50
CA HIS A 193 1.60 -6.68 -8.51
C HIS A 193 0.49 -5.73 -8.95
N CYS A 194 0.84 -4.47 -9.21
CA CYS A 194 -0.12 -3.48 -9.69
C CYS A 194 0.31 -2.79 -10.99
N GLY A 195 -0.68 -2.43 -11.82
CA GLY A 195 -0.42 -1.69 -13.06
C GLY A 195 0.00 -0.25 -12.79
N ILE A 196 0.64 0.39 -13.78
CA ILE A 196 1.21 1.76 -13.72
C ILE A 196 0.27 2.77 -13.03
N LYS A 197 -1.01 2.78 -13.41
CA LYS A 197 -1.99 3.72 -12.82
C LYS A 197 -2.23 3.46 -11.33
N VAL A 198 -2.30 2.20 -10.90
CA VAL A 198 -2.48 1.83 -9.49
C VAL A 198 -1.20 2.17 -8.70
N LYS A 199 -0.02 1.87 -9.26
CA LYS A 199 1.29 2.22 -8.70
C LYS A 199 1.40 3.73 -8.46
N SER A 200 1.00 4.55 -9.43
CA SER A 200 0.96 6.02 -9.30
C SER A 200 0.00 6.51 -8.20
N GLU A 201 -1.21 5.95 -8.12
CA GLU A 201 -2.18 6.28 -7.07
C GLU A 201 -1.73 5.82 -5.67
N LEU A 202 -1.00 4.72 -5.60
CA LEU A 202 -0.42 4.21 -4.36
C LEU A 202 0.70 5.13 -3.85
N PHE A 203 1.58 5.60 -4.74
CA PHE A 203 2.57 6.62 -4.40
C PHE A 203 1.92 7.93 -3.92
N ASN A 204 0.83 8.38 -4.56
CA ASN A 204 0.08 9.56 -4.08
C ASN A 204 -0.38 9.37 -2.63
N ILE A 205 -0.85 8.17 -2.26
CA ILE A 205 -1.24 7.87 -0.87
C ILE A 205 -0.02 7.91 0.07
N PHE A 206 1.09 7.30 -0.34
CA PHE A 206 2.32 7.28 0.45
C PHE A 206 2.81 8.71 0.74
N GLU A 207 2.88 9.54 -0.28
CA GLU A 207 3.35 10.92 -0.19
C GLU A 207 2.41 11.82 0.61
N GLN A 208 1.09 11.67 0.43
CA GLN A 208 0.11 12.55 1.05
C GLN A 208 -0.19 12.17 2.51
N TYR A 209 -0.18 10.88 2.86
CA TYR A 209 -0.66 10.42 4.17
C TYR A 209 0.40 9.75 5.04
N LEU A 210 1.41 9.10 4.44
CA LEU A 210 2.39 8.32 5.21
C LEU A 210 3.67 9.10 5.47
N LEU A 211 4.20 9.81 4.47
CA LEU A 211 5.39 10.66 4.65
C LEU A 211 5.21 11.72 5.75
N PRO A 212 4.06 12.43 5.85
CA PRO A 212 3.89 13.44 6.90
C PRO A 212 3.83 12.88 8.33
N LEU A 213 3.74 11.56 8.51
CA LEU A 213 3.73 10.95 9.84
C LEU A 213 5.11 11.03 10.51
N GLY A 214 6.19 11.15 9.74
CA GLY A 214 7.56 11.21 10.24
C GLY A 214 7.87 10.07 11.21
N HIS A 215 8.34 10.40 12.42
CA HIS A 215 8.62 9.41 13.48
C HIS A 215 7.46 8.45 13.80
N ASN A 216 6.20 8.87 13.61
CA ASN A 216 5.03 8.02 13.85
C ASN A 216 4.84 6.92 12.80
N LEU A 217 5.61 6.94 11.70
CA LEU A 217 5.63 5.87 10.70
C LEU A 217 6.45 4.65 11.15
N LYS A 218 7.36 4.81 12.13
CA LYS A 218 8.29 3.75 12.59
C LYS A 218 7.64 2.38 12.84
N PRO A 219 6.45 2.27 13.47
CA PRO A 219 5.82 0.95 13.70
C PRO A 219 5.45 0.19 12.43
N ALA A 220 5.25 0.89 11.30
CA ALA A 220 4.93 0.31 10.01
C ALA A 220 6.11 0.36 9.01
N LEU A 221 7.26 0.91 9.45
CA LEU A 221 8.37 1.25 8.57
C LEU A 221 8.97 0.06 7.81
N PRO A 222 9.21 -1.13 8.42
CA PRO A 222 9.77 -2.26 7.67
C PRO A 222 8.90 -2.68 6.48
N GLY A 223 7.58 -2.78 6.69
CA GLY A 223 6.63 -3.09 5.61
C GLY A 223 6.51 -1.96 4.60
N PHE A 224 6.57 -0.70 5.05
CA PHE A 224 6.51 0.44 4.16
C PHE A 224 7.73 0.53 3.24
N LEU A 225 8.94 0.32 3.78
CA LEU A 225 10.16 0.27 3.00
C LEU A 225 10.12 -0.89 2.00
N ALA A 226 9.72 -2.08 2.43
CA ALA A 226 9.54 -3.22 1.52
C ALA A 226 8.59 -2.88 0.36
N GLY A 227 7.47 -2.20 0.63
CA GLY A 227 6.56 -1.72 -0.38
C GLY A 227 7.20 -0.70 -1.33
N VAL A 228 7.83 0.35 -0.84
CA VAL A 228 8.44 1.41 -1.68
C VAL A 228 9.60 0.88 -2.52
N LEU A 229 10.41 -0.03 -1.98
CA LEU A 229 11.55 -0.63 -2.68
C LEU A 229 11.12 -1.44 -3.90
N LEU A 230 9.95 -2.07 -3.88
CA LEU A 230 9.38 -2.72 -5.06
C LEU A 230 8.94 -1.73 -6.16
N GLY A 231 8.87 -0.43 -5.84
CA GLY A 231 8.71 0.63 -6.82
C GLY A 231 10.02 1.11 -7.45
N LEU A 232 11.16 0.79 -6.82
CA LEU A 232 12.50 1.22 -7.26
C LEU A 232 13.02 0.30 -8.37
N GLU A 233 12.39 0.41 -9.53
CA GLU A 233 12.70 -0.38 -10.72
C GLU A 233 13.47 0.48 -11.73
N GLU A 234 14.74 0.17 -11.99
CA GLU A 234 15.57 0.90 -12.95
C GLU A 234 14.92 0.97 -14.35
N GLY A 235 14.99 2.14 -14.98
CA GLY A 235 14.41 2.36 -16.32
C GLY A 235 12.90 2.61 -16.33
N THR A 236 12.24 2.67 -15.17
CA THR A 236 10.81 3.02 -15.06
C THR A 236 10.59 4.47 -14.65
N GLU A 237 9.39 5.01 -14.93
CA GLU A 237 8.97 6.35 -14.48
C GLU A 237 8.88 6.49 -12.95
N PHE A 238 8.92 5.38 -12.23
CA PHE A 238 8.81 5.34 -10.77
C PHE A 238 10.17 5.32 -10.06
N TYR A 239 11.28 5.14 -10.79
CA TYR A 239 12.61 5.03 -10.18
C TYR A 239 12.97 6.25 -9.33
N GLU A 240 12.98 7.44 -9.94
CA GLU A 240 13.29 8.71 -9.26
C GLU A 240 12.28 9.04 -8.16
N ARG A 241 11.01 8.73 -8.40
CA ARG A 241 9.95 8.94 -7.40
C ARG A 241 10.16 8.06 -6.17
N SER A 242 10.58 6.80 -6.37
CA SER A 242 10.88 5.86 -5.29
C SER A 242 12.10 6.30 -4.49
N LEU A 243 13.17 6.74 -5.15
CA LEU A 243 14.34 7.32 -4.47
C LEU A 243 13.94 8.52 -3.62
N SER A 244 13.18 9.46 -4.19
CA SER A 244 12.72 10.65 -3.49
C SER A 244 11.87 10.30 -2.25
N VAL A 245 11.00 9.30 -2.36
CA VAL A 245 10.21 8.81 -1.22
C VAL A 245 11.11 8.19 -0.16
N LEU A 246 12.04 7.31 -0.52
CA LEU A 246 12.97 6.68 0.43
C LEU A 246 13.79 7.73 1.19
N ASP A 247 14.28 8.76 0.50
CA ASP A 247 15.05 9.85 1.10
C ASP A 247 14.25 10.63 2.13
N ARG A 248 13.03 11.03 1.78
CA ARG A 248 12.14 11.76 2.68
C ARG A 248 11.73 10.93 3.89
N VAL A 249 11.64 9.61 3.74
CA VAL A 249 11.38 8.71 4.87
C VAL A 249 12.60 8.63 5.77
N CYS A 250 13.79 8.47 5.18
CA CYS A 250 15.06 8.44 5.89
C CYS A 250 15.23 9.70 6.77
N GLU A 251 14.98 10.88 6.19
CA GLU A 251 14.96 12.15 6.92
C GLU A 251 13.89 12.19 8.02
N GLY A 252 12.66 11.77 7.69
CA GLY A 252 11.50 11.88 8.60
C GLY A 252 11.53 10.92 9.80
N VAL A 253 12.13 9.74 9.66
CA VAL A 253 12.23 8.73 10.74
C VAL A 253 13.59 8.72 11.43
N GLY A 254 14.59 9.34 10.80
CA GLY A 254 16.00 9.32 11.20
C GLY A 254 16.76 8.15 10.58
N GLU A 255 17.96 8.44 10.07
CA GLU A 255 18.79 7.51 9.28
C GLU A 255 19.02 6.16 9.95
N ARG A 256 19.40 6.16 11.24
CA ARG A 256 19.66 4.90 11.96
C ARG A 256 18.44 3.97 11.99
N ALA A 257 17.26 4.52 12.28
CA ALA A 257 16.02 3.74 12.31
C ALA A 257 15.59 3.29 10.91
N PHE A 258 15.83 4.14 9.90
CA PHE A 258 15.60 3.81 8.50
C PHE A 258 16.43 2.60 8.07
N PHE A 259 17.75 2.65 8.25
CA PHE A 259 18.64 1.56 7.84
C PHE A 259 18.40 0.28 8.65
N ALA A 260 18.08 0.38 9.95
CA ALA A 260 17.67 -0.79 10.74
C ALA A 260 16.45 -1.51 10.12
N CYS A 261 15.45 -0.75 9.68
CA CYS A 261 14.26 -1.31 9.03
C CYS A 261 14.52 -1.74 7.58
N LEU A 262 15.45 -1.08 6.88
CA LEU A 262 15.90 -1.48 5.54
C LEU A 262 16.54 -2.87 5.59
N TRP A 263 17.45 -3.11 6.54
CA TRP A 263 18.08 -4.42 6.72
C TRP A 263 17.09 -5.51 7.11
N GLN A 264 16.06 -5.18 7.90
CA GLN A 264 14.94 -6.09 8.16
C GLN A 264 14.20 -6.49 6.88
N ALA A 265 13.92 -5.52 6.00
CA ALA A 265 13.25 -5.80 4.72
C ALA A 265 14.10 -6.67 3.79
N VAL A 266 15.41 -6.38 3.71
CA VAL A 266 16.40 -7.16 2.94
C VAL A 266 16.48 -8.61 3.43
N LEU A 267 16.49 -8.81 4.74
CA LEU A 267 16.52 -10.14 5.35
C LEU A 267 15.20 -10.90 5.08
N GLY A 268 14.07 -10.21 5.15
CA GLY A 268 12.73 -10.80 5.08
C GLY A 268 12.21 -11.14 3.68
N SER A 269 12.67 -10.45 2.62
CA SER A 269 12.13 -10.66 1.26
C SER A 269 13.20 -10.62 0.16
N PRO A 270 13.39 -11.70 -0.63
CA PRO A 270 14.30 -11.71 -1.78
C PRO A 270 14.00 -10.63 -2.83
N SER A 271 12.72 -10.35 -3.11
CA SER A 271 12.31 -9.36 -4.12
C SER A 271 12.76 -7.93 -3.80
N VAL A 272 13.04 -7.63 -2.53
CA VAL A 272 13.47 -6.31 -2.05
C VAL A 272 15.00 -6.16 -2.07
N ARG A 273 15.77 -7.25 -2.15
CA ARG A 273 17.23 -7.21 -1.96
C ARG A 273 17.93 -6.37 -3.03
N LEU A 274 17.61 -6.57 -4.31
CA LEU A 274 18.21 -5.78 -5.39
C LEU A 274 17.93 -4.27 -5.23
N PRO A 275 16.66 -3.81 -5.16
CA PRO A 275 16.39 -2.38 -5.02
C PRO A 275 16.96 -1.80 -3.72
N ALA A 276 16.96 -2.55 -2.61
CA ALA A 276 17.59 -2.10 -1.38
C ALA A 276 19.11 -1.90 -1.55
N MET A 277 19.80 -2.84 -2.19
CA MET A 277 21.24 -2.71 -2.42
C MET A 277 21.58 -1.58 -3.39
N LEU A 278 20.74 -1.34 -4.41
CA LEU A 278 20.86 -0.18 -5.29
C LEU A 278 20.75 1.13 -4.48
N TYR A 279 19.76 1.22 -3.60
CA TYR A 279 19.58 2.38 -2.73
C TYR A 279 20.79 2.61 -1.80
N VAL A 280 21.28 1.54 -1.14
CA VAL A 280 22.45 1.62 -0.25
C VAL A 280 23.69 2.10 -1.03
N ASN A 281 23.96 1.53 -2.21
CA ASN A 281 25.09 1.96 -3.04
C ASN A 281 24.96 3.40 -3.53
N ALA A 282 23.74 3.87 -3.80
CA ALA A 282 23.48 5.26 -4.17
C ALA A 282 23.69 6.23 -3.00
N LYS A 283 23.48 5.78 -1.75
CA LYS A 283 23.62 6.61 -0.54
C LYS A 283 24.97 6.56 0.13
N PHE A 284 25.72 5.49 -0.07
CA PHE A 284 27.04 5.35 0.53
C PHE A 284 28.04 6.30 -0.16
N ASP A 285 28.55 7.28 0.58
CA ASP A 285 29.64 8.14 0.09
C ASP A 285 30.96 7.36 0.13
N LYS A 286 31.45 6.98 -1.05
CA LYS A 286 32.68 6.18 -1.23
C LYS A 286 33.95 6.93 -0.84
N THR A 287 33.87 8.23 -0.58
CA THR A 287 35.02 9.05 -0.15
C THR A 287 35.22 9.04 1.37
N ARG A 288 34.27 8.48 2.12
CA ARG A 288 34.23 8.46 3.58
C ARG A 288 34.23 7.04 4.10
N THR A 289 34.74 6.85 5.31
CA THR A 289 34.74 5.54 5.96
C THR A 289 33.33 5.13 6.39
N LEU A 290 33.12 3.84 6.68
CA LEU A 290 31.87 3.35 7.26
C LEU A 290 31.62 3.96 8.66
N ASP A 291 32.68 4.18 9.45
CA ASP A 291 32.58 4.77 10.79
C ASP A 291 32.05 6.21 10.75
N ASP A 292 32.45 6.98 9.73
CA ASP A 292 31.93 8.34 9.50
C ASP A 292 30.46 8.34 9.05
N GLN A 293 29.93 7.19 8.63
CA GLN A 293 28.58 7.00 8.10
C GLN A 293 27.85 5.88 8.87
N ILE A 294 28.14 5.73 10.18
CA ILE A 294 27.71 4.60 11.01
C ILE A 294 26.19 4.40 11.07
N ALA A 295 25.40 5.42 10.72
CA ALA A 295 23.95 5.31 10.62
C ALA A 295 23.50 4.23 9.62
N ILE A 296 24.30 3.96 8.58
CA ILE A 296 24.05 2.92 7.57
C ILE A 296 24.02 1.52 8.21
N VAL A 297 24.73 1.31 9.32
CA VAL A 297 24.72 0.05 10.06
C VAL A 297 23.37 -0.23 10.73
N GLY A 298 22.57 0.81 10.97
CA GLY A 298 21.30 0.73 11.70
C GLY A 298 21.49 0.55 13.20
N ASP A 299 20.58 -0.16 13.86
CA ASP A 299 20.59 -0.32 15.32
C ASP A 299 21.61 -1.34 15.81
N HIS A 300 21.84 -2.42 15.04
CA HIS A 300 22.71 -3.53 15.44
C HIS A 300 23.48 -4.06 14.23
N VAL A 301 24.82 -4.06 14.32
CA VAL A 301 25.70 -4.55 13.25
C VAL A 301 25.40 -5.99 12.83
N ASN A 302 25.08 -6.87 13.78
CA ASN A 302 24.75 -8.27 13.50
C ASN A 302 23.50 -8.41 12.61
N HIS A 303 22.56 -7.45 12.68
CA HIS A 303 21.38 -7.45 11.81
C HIS A 303 21.77 -7.11 10.38
N MET A 304 22.57 -6.05 10.20
CA MET A 304 23.12 -5.70 8.88
C MET A 304 23.90 -6.88 8.29
N VAL A 305 24.80 -7.49 9.06
CA VAL A 305 25.59 -8.66 8.61
C VAL A 305 24.67 -9.82 8.20
N ALA A 306 23.66 -10.15 9.00
CA ALA A 306 22.70 -11.20 8.64
C ALA A 306 21.94 -10.90 7.33
N ALA A 307 21.54 -9.64 7.13
CA ALA A 307 20.90 -9.19 5.91
C ALA A 307 21.86 -9.30 4.71
N LEU A 308 23.12 -8.84 4.83
CA LEU A 308 24.14 -8.95 3.79
C LEU A 308 24.46 -10.42 3.46
N CYS A 309 24.50 -11.31 4.44
CA CYS A 309 24.62 -12.75 4.20
C CYS A 309 23.41 -13.31 3.43
N ALA A 310 22.20 -12.82 3.69
CA ALA A 310 21.02 -13.21 2.91
C ALA A 310 21.09 -12.70 1.47
N VAL A 311 21.67 -11.52 1.23
CA VAL A 311 21.97 -10.98 -0.11
C VAL A 311 23.04 -11.81 -0.81
N ALA A 312 24.10 -12.21 -0.09
CA ALA A 312 25.17 -13.06 -0.64
C ALA A 312 24.65 -14.44 -1.08
N ASN A 313 23.75 -15.02 -0.30
CA ASN A 313 23.12 -16.31 -0.57
C ASN A 313 21.92 -16.21 -1.52
N ASP A 314 21.63 -15.03 -2.09
CA ASP A 314 20.52 -14.87 -3.03
C ASP A 314 20.82 -15.58 -4.34
N SER A 315 20.01 -16.60 -4.67
CA SER A 315 20.13 -17.39 -5.89
C SER A 315 19.31 -16.85 -7.05
N GLY A 316 18.73 -15.67 -6.92
CA GLY A 316 17.93 -14.98 -7.92
C GLY A 316 18.80 -14.30 -8.96
N SER A 317 18.72 -12.97 -9.04
CA SER A 317 19.52 -12.21 -10.01
C SER A 317 20.96 -12.06 -9.52
N PRO A 318 21.99 -12.37 -10.35
CA PRO A 318 23.39 -12.11 -10.02
C PRO A 318 23.69 -10.63 -9.71
N LEU A 319 22.82 -9.71 -10.16
CA LEU A 319 22.93 -8.28 -9.84
C LEU A 319 22.81 -8.00 -8.33
N VAL A 320 22.11 -8.86 -7.60
CA VAL A 320 21.96 -8.76 -6.13
C VAL A 320 23.33 -8.91 -5.47
N GLN A 321 24.04 -9.99 -5.80
CA GLN A 321 25.38 -10.28 -5.28
C GLN A 321 26.43 -9.28 -5.79
N ARG A 322 26.30 -8.81 -7.04
CA ARG A 322 27.18 -7.76 -7.58
C ARG A 322 27.06 -6.47 -6.78
N ASN A 323 25.85 -5.98 -6.52
CA ASN A 323 25.65 -4.76 -5.75
C ASN A 323 26.10 -4.90 -4.30
N LEU A 324 25.99 -6.11 -3.72
CA LEU A 324 26.63 -6.42 -2.44
C LEU A 324 28.15 -6.24 -2.52
N LEU A 325 28.79 -6.82 -3.52
CA LEU A 325 30.25 -6.70 -3.68
C LEU A 325 30.68 -5.24 -3.86
N ASP A 326 29.93 -4.46 -4.65
CA ASP A 326 30.18 -3.02 -4.83
C ASP A 326 30.10 -2.26 -3.49
N PHE A 327 29.12 -2.59 -2.64
CA PHE A 327 29.00 -2.03 -1.30
C PHE A 327 30.16 -2.45 -0.40
N LEU A 328 30.49 -3.74 -0.36
CA LEU A 328 31.55 -4.27 0.50
C LEU A 328 32.92 -3.69 0.14
N CYS A 329 33.25 -3.58 -1.15
CA CYS A 329 34.49 -2.97 -1.61
C CYS A 329 34.60 -1.49 -1.22
N ALA A 330 33.48 -0.77 -1.14
CA ALA A 330 33.45 0.64 -0.75
C ALA A 330 33.47 0.83 0.78
N ALA A 331 32.70 0.02 1.51
CA ALA A 331 32.53 0.15 2.95
C ALA A 331 33.65 -0.53 3.77
N PHE A 332 34.28 -1.57 3.20
CA PHE A 332 35.35 -2.34 3.84
C PHE A 332 36.55 -2.48 2.88
N PRO A 333 37.32 -1.40 2.67
CA PRO A 333 38.54 -1.47 1.86
C PRO A 333 39.49 -2.53 2.40
N LEU A 334 40.11 -3.33 1.52
CA LEU A 334 40.99 -4.45 1.92
C LEU A 334 42.30 -3.97 2.59
N ASP A 335 42.67 -2.71 2.38
CA ASP A 335 43.77 -2.02 3.04
C ASP A 335 43.35 -1.34 4.35
N SER A 336 42.10 -1.51 4.79
CA SER A 336 41.63 -0.99 6.07
C SER A 336 42.17 -1.80 7.25
N THR A 337 42.36 -1.12 8.38
CA THR A 337 42.76 -1.74 9.66
C THR A 337 41.62 -2.52 10.33
N ASN A 338 40.44 -2.59 9.70
CA ASN A 338 39.26 -3.24 10.23
C ASN A 338 39.33 -4.77 10.15
N LEU A 339 40.18 -5.30 9.28
CA LEU A 339 40.45 -6.73 9.18
C LEU A 339 41.79 -7.00 9.87
N THR A 340 41.73 -7.65 11.03
CA THR A 340 42.94 -8.07 11.75
C THR A 340 43.41 -9.42 11.23
N SER A 341 44.68 -9.77 11.46
CA SER A 341 45.21 -11.08 11.08
C SER A 341 44.45 -12.24 11.72
N GLU A 342 43.76 -12.00 12.84
CA GLU A 342 42.93 -13.00 13.53
C GLU A 342 41.60 -13.28 12.80
N ASP A 343 41.12 -12.35 11.95
CA ASP A 343 39.87 -12.48 11.20
C ASP A 343 40.01 -13.33 9.92
N PHE A 344 41.25 -13.68 9.53
CA PHE A 344 41.57 -14.45 8.32
C PHE A 344 41.90 -15.94 8.59
N VAL A 345 41.77 -16.40 9.84
CA VAL A 345 42.18 -17.75 10.29
C VAL A 345 41.01 -18.72 10.35
#